data_AF-A0A496QZV2-F1
#
_entry.id   AF-A0A496QZV2-F1
#
_cell.length_a   1.000
_cell.length_b   1.000
_cell.length_c   1.000
_cell.angle_alpha   90.00
_cell.angle_beta   90.00
_cell.angle_gamma   90.00
#
_symmetry.space_group_name_H-M   'P 1'
#
loop_
_entity.id
_entity.type
_entity.pdbx_description
1 polymer ?
#
loop_
_entity_poly.entity_id
_entity_poly.type
_entity_poly.pdbx_seq_one_letter_code
_entity_poly.pdbx_strand_id
1 'polypeptide(L)'
;MNLKYLLDTNILFEPLKATPSSSVMGQIRKKEGECGICSPVWHEILFGMQRLPSSNRKDIVRDYIERVIEPSMQILPYDNHTANIHACLRAESESIGRPLPFVGSQIAAIALVNDLILVTRNTKDFSIFKDLEVENWFLE
;
A
#
# COMPACT_ATOMS: atom_id res chain seq x y z
N MET A 1 -17.99 -3.73 3.35
CA MET A 1 -17.11 -4.17 2.25
C MET A 1 -16.33 -5.36 2.76
N ASN A 2 -16.14 -6.40 1.95
CA ASN A 2 -15.26 -7.51 2.33
C ASN A 2 -13.87 -7.20 1.80
N LEU A 3 -13.02 -6.67 2.68
CA LEU A 3 -11.67 -6.23 2.31
C LEU A 3 -10.81 -7.48 2.05
N LYS A 4 -10.07 -7.50 0.93
CA LYS A 4 -9.19 -8.62 0.55
C LYS A 4 -7.79 -8.16 0.18
N TYR A 5 -7.65 -6.94 -0.35
CA TYR A 5 -6.40 -6.42 -0.87
C TYR A 5 -5.96 -5.18 -0.11
N LEU A 6 -4.72 -5.18 0.37
CA LEU A 6 -4.05 -3.99 0.90
C LEU A 6 -3.13 -3.41 -0.18
N LEU A 7 -3.45 -2.23 -0.68
CA LEU A 7 -2.69 -1.58 -1.74
C LEU A 7 -1.50 -0.81 -1.15
N ASP A 8 -0.30 -1.14 -1.63
CA ASP A 8 0.91 -0.37 -1.35
C ASP A 8 0.91 0.95 -2.15
N THR A 9 1.75 1.88 -1.72
CA THR A 9 1.91 3.22 -2.27
C THR A 9 2.19 3.22 -3.76
N ASN A 10 3.00 2.28 -4.24
CA ASN A 10 3.31 2.18 -5.67
C ASN A 10 2.10 1.82 -6.55
N ILE A 11 1.11 1.09 -6.00
CA ILE A 11 -0.14 0.78 -6.69
C ILE A 11 -1.06 2.00 -6.66
N LEU A 12 -1.20 2.62 -5.48
CA LEU A 12 -2.09 3.76 -5.26
C LEU A 12 -1.73 4.99 -6.13
N PHE A 13 -0.44 5.19 -6.40
CA PHE A 13 0.06 6.27 -7.26
C PHE A 13 0.04 5.95 -8.75
N GLU A 14 -0.23 4.71 -9.17
CA GLU A 14 -0.21 4.33 -10.58
C GLU A 14 -1.18 5.15 -11.44
N PRO A 15 -2.44 5.41 -11.03
CA PRO A 15 -3.39 6.23 -11.79
C PRO A 15 -2.93 7.67 -12.03
N LEU A 16 -2.00 8.17 -11.21
CA LEU A 16 -1.47 9.54 -11.29
C LEU A 16 -0.26 9.67 -12.23
N LYS A 17 0.21 8.57 -12.84
CA LYS A 17 1.32 8.60 -13.81
C LYS A 17 0.84 9.07 -15.17
N ALA A 18 1.74 9.70 -15.93
CA ALA A 18 1.45 10.12 -17.31
C ALA A 18 1.08 8.93 -18.22
N THR A 19 1.72 7.78 -17.98
CA THR A 19 1.49 6.50 -18.67
C THR A 19 1.27 5.40 -17.62
N PRO A 20 0.04 5.20 -17.13
CA PRO A 20 -0.25 4.17 -16.14
C PRO A 20 -0.23 2.77 -16.77
N SER A 21 0.14 1.75 -15.97
CA SER A 21 0.02 0.35 -16.35
C SER A 21 -1.44 -0.05 -16.56
N SER A 22 -1.77 -0.53 -17.77
CA SER A 22 -3.10 -1.03 -18.10
C SER A 22 -3.53 -2.20 -17.21
N SER A 23 -2.59 -3.09 -16.84
CA SER A 23 -2.84 -4.24 -15.95
C SER A 23 -3.27 -3.76 -14.56
N VAL A 24 -2.51 -2.86 -13.94
CA VAL A 24 -2.86 -2.30 -12.62
C VAL A 24 -4.20 -1.58 -12.67
N MET A 25 -4.43 -0.74 -13.68
CA MET A 25 -5.70 -0.03 -13.84
C MET A 25 -6.88 -0.99 -14.02
N GLY A 26 -6.67 -2.11 -14.72
CA GLY A 26 -7.67 -3.17 -14.89
C GLY A 26 -7.99 -3.89 -13.57
N GLN A 27 -6.97 -4.21 -12.77
CA GLN A 27 -7.12 -4.89 -11.49
C GLN A 27 -7.82 -4.01 -10.45
N ILE A 28 -7.46 -2.71 -10.37
CA ILE A 28 -8.14 -1.74 -9.50
C ILE A 28 -9.63 -1.69 -9.84
N ARG A 29 -10.00 -1.53 -11.12
CA ARG A 29 -11.42 -1.52 -11.53
C ARG A 29 -12.14 -2.82 -11.22
N LYS A 30 -11.48 -3.97 -11.40
CA LYS A 30 -12.08 -5.28 -11.15
C LYS A 30 -12.34 -5.54 -9.66
N LYS A 31 -11.52 -4.97 -8.77
CA LYS A 31 -11.47 -5.28 -7.33
C LYS A 31 -11.78 -4.07 -6.43
N GLU A 32 -12.34 -2.99 -6.99
CA GLU A 32 -12.52 -1.70 -6.31
C GLU A 32 -13.18 -1.83 -4.91
N GLY A 33 -14.21 -2.66 -4.77
CA GLY A 33 -14.91 -2.89 -3.49
C GLY A 33 -14.23 -3.84 -2.50
N GLU A 34 -13.08 -4.40 -2.87
CA GLU A 34 -12.27 -5.33 -2.06
C GLU A 34 -10.90 -4.71 -1.67
N CYS A 35 -10.64 -3.48 -2.10
CA CYS A 35 -9.37 -2.79 -1.88
C CYS A 35 -9.43 -1.83 -0.69
N GLY A 36 -8.28 -1.69 -0.04
CA GLY A 36 -8.06 -0.70 1.01
C GLY A 36 -6.60 -0.33 1.09
N ILE A 37 -6.31 0.68 1.90
CA ILE A 37 -4.96 1.17 2.15
C ILE A 37 -4.73 1.20 3.66
N CYS A 38 -3.52 1.56 4.08
CA CYS A 38 -3.19 1.71 5.49
C CYS A 38 -2.63 3.10 5.81
N SER A 39 -2.62 3.46 7.10
CA SER A 39 -2.20 4.77 7.55
C SER A 39 -0.77 5.15 7.14
N PRO A 40 0.22 4.23 7.03
CA PRO A 40 1.53 4.58 6.45
C PRO A 40 1.45 4.98 4.98
N VAL A 41 0.67 4.27 4.16
CA VAL A 41 0.42 4.61 2.74
C VAL A 41 -0.32 5.95 2.62
N TRP A 42 -1.31 6.17 3.49
CA TRP A 42 -2.02 7.44 3.60
C TRP A 42 -1.09 8.60 3.96
N HIS A 43 -0.15 8.38 4.88
CA HIS A 43 0.89 9.35 5.18
C HIS A 43 1.77 9.63 3.96
N GLU A 44 2.21 8.60 3.22
CA GLU A 44 3.07 8.77 2.04
C GLU A 44 2.39 9.58 0.93
N ILE A 45 1.08 9.36 0.69
CA ILE A 45 0.35 10.13 -0.32
C ILE A 45 0.17 11.59 0.08
N LEU A 46 -0.19 11.87 1.32
CA LEU A 46 -0.30 13.24 1.83
C LEU A 46 1.04 13.95 1.84
N PHE A 47 2.10 13.28 2.29
CA PHE A 47 3.46 13.83 2.28
C PHE A 47 3.91 14.17 0.85
N GLY A 48 3.67 13.27 -0.10
CA GLY A 48 3.95 13.49 -1.52
C GLY A 48 3.21 14.71 -2.07
N MET A 49 1.92 14.86 -1.75
CA MET A 49 1.12 16.03 -2.13
C MET A 49 1.64 17.33 -1.52
N GLN A 50 1.96 17.32 -0.21
CA GLN A 50 2.38 18.53 0.51
C GLN A 50 3.73 19.07 0.04
N ARG A 51 4.62 18.19 -0.43
CA ARG A 51 5.92 18.57 -1.01
C ARG A 51 5.84 19.24 -2.37
N LEU A 52 4.71 19.14 -3.07
CA LEU A 52 4.54 19.80 -4.35
C LEU A 52 4.36 21.31 -4.14
N PRO A 53 4.98 22.16 -5.00
CA PRO A 53 4.66 23.57 -5.05
C PRO A 53 3.20 23.75 -5.47
N SER A 54 2.62 24.91 -5.17
CA SER A 54 1.31 25.31 -5.70
C SER A 54 1.35 25.23 -7.22
N SER A 55 0.71 24.21 -7.79
CA SER A 55 0.83 23.80 -9.19
C SER A 55 -0.34 22.92 -9.58
N ASN A 56 -0.62 22.85 -10.88
CA ASN A 56 -1.64 21.96 -11.43
C ASN A 56 -1.45 20.49 -10.99
N ARG A 57 -0.19 20.05 -10.82
CA ARG A 57 0.11 18.71 -10.32
C ARG A 57 -0.39 18.50 -8.88
N LYS A 58 -0.23 19.50 -8.01
CA LYS A 58 -0.74 19.44 -6.63
C LYS A 58 -2.26 19.36 -6.61
N ASP A 59 -2.92 20.13 -7.47
CA ASP A 59 -4.38 20.13 -7.60
C ASP A 59 -4.90 18.77 -8.09
N ILE A 60 -4.26 18.17 -9.10
CA ILE A 60 -4.61 16.82 -9.58
C ILE A 60 -4.48 15.76 -8.47
N VAL A 61 -3.40 15.80 -7.69
CA VAL A 61 -3.19 14.84 -6.59
C VAL A 61 -4.23 15.04 -5.49
N ARG A 62 -4.53 16.30 -5.12
CA ARG A 62 -5.57 16.61 -4.14
C ARG A 62 -6.94 16.11 -4.61
N ASP A 63 -7.31 16.40 -5.84
CA ASP A 63 -8.60 15.98 -6.41
C ASP A 63 -8.71 14.45 -6.44
N TYR A 64 -7.62 13.74 -6.74
CA TYR A 64 -7.59 12.27 -6.69
C TYR A 64 -7.79 11.72 -5.28
N ILE A 65 -7.16 12.34 -4.27
CA ILE A 65 -7.36 11.95 -2.86
C ILE A 65 -8.82 12.15 -2.45
N GLU A 66 -9.35 13.36 -2.63
CA GLU A 66 -10.68 13.75 -2.15
C GLU A 66 -11.82 13.04 -2.89
N ARG A 67 -11.65 12.77 -4.19
CA ARG A 67 -12.73 12.23 -5.04
C ARG A 67 -12.64 10.74 -5.30
N VAL A 68 -11.45 10.15 -5.15
CA VAL A 68 -11.25 8.71 -5.39
C VAL A 68 -10.92 8.01 -4.08
N ILE A 69 -9.83 8.37 -3.41
CA ILE A 69 -9.34 7.55 -2.29
C ILE A 69 -10.25 7.64 -1.06
N GLU A 70 -10.52 8.86 -0.57
CA GLU A 70 -11.34 9.05 0.64
C GLU A 70 -12.73 8.39 0.58
N PRO A 71 -13.49 8.48 -0.54
CA PRO A 71 -14.80 7.85 -0.60
C PRO A 71 -14.78 6.34 -0.93
N SER A 72 -13.70 5.80 -1.51
CA SER A 72 -13.70 4.40 -2.01
C SER A 72 -12.84 3.45 -1.19
N MET A 73 -11.86 3.93 -0.43
CA MET A 73 -10.86 3.08 0.22
C MET A 73 -10.98 3.14 1.75
N GLN A 74 -11.10 1.98 2.38
CA GLN A 74 -10.91 1.88 3.83
C GLN A 74 -9.43 2.10 4.18
N ILE A 75 -9.18 2.95 5.18
CA ILE A 75 -7.83 3.22 5.70
C ILE A 75 -7.63 2.44 7.01
N LEU A 76 -6.79 1.41 6.96
CA LEU A 76 -6.47 0.60 8.14
C LEU A 76 -5.41 1.29 9.02
N PRO A 77 -5.61 1.32 10.35
CA PRO A 77 -4.69 1.99 11.27
C PRO A 77 -3.43 1.16 11.54
N TYR A 78 -2.33 1.84 11.83
CA TYR A 78 -1.20 1.24 12.54
C TYR A 78 -1.43 1.38 14.05
N ASP A 79 -2.02 0.34 14.66
CA ASP A 79 -2.37 0.30 16.08
C ASP A 79 -1.37 -0.53 16.91
N ASN A 80 -1.65 -0.71 18.21
CA ASN A 80 -0.77 -1.47 19.11
C ASN A 80 -0.64 -2.95 18.70
N HIS A 81 -1.71 -3.56 18.18
CA HIS A 81 -1.65 -4.95 17.75
C HIS A 81 -0.75 -5.11 16.52
N THR A 82 -0.93 -4.23 15.54
CA THR A 82 -0.05 -4.10 14.37
C THR A 82 1.40 -3.85 14.77
N ALA A 83 1.63 -2.97 15.76
CA ALA A 83 2.99 -2.66 16.22
C ALA A 83 3.70 -3.89 16.81
N ASN A 84 2.98 -4.77 17.52
CA ASN A 84 3.55 -6.02 18.04
C ASN A 84 3.96 -6.96 16.91
N ILE A 85 3.09 -7.16 15.91
CA ILE A 85 3.41 -7.99 14.73
C ILE A 85 4.58 -7.38 13.95
N HIS A 86 4.57 -6.07 13.74
CA HIS A 86 5.64 -5.36 13.05
C HIS A 86 7.01 -5.52 13.75
N ALA A 87 7.05 -5.49 15.08
CA ALA A 87 8.28 -5.72 15.84
C ALA A 87 8.84 -7.13 15.60
N CYS A 88 7.97 -8.15 15.60
CA CYS A 88 8.37 -9.53 15.28
C CYS A 88 8.92 -9.65 13.86
N LEU A 89 8.21 -9.14 12.86
CA LEU A 89 8.64 -9.17 11.45
C LEU A 89 10.01 -8.51 11.26
N ARG A 90 10.22 -7.36 11.91
CA ARG A 90 11.51 -6.65 11.84
C ARG A 90 12.63 -7.47 12.47
N ALA A 91 12.43 -7.97 13.69
CA ALA A 91 13.43 -8.80 14.36
C ALA A 91 13.80 -10.05 13.55
N GLU A 92 12.80 -10.72 12.96
CA GLU A 92 13.03 -11.86 12.08
C GLU A 92 13.84 -11.48 10.84
N SER A 93 13.40 -10.45 10.10
CA SER A 93 14.08 -9.99 8.87
C SER A 93 15.54 -9.56 9.12
N GLU A 94 15.80 -8.91 10.26
CA GLU A 94 17.16 -8.51 10.67
C GLU A 94 18.01 -9.72 11.04
N SER A 95 17.46 -10.70 11.76
CA SER A 95 18.19 -11.91 12.17
C SER A 95 18.69 -12.76 10.99
N ILE A 96 17.99 -12.72 9.86
CA ILE A 96 18.36 -13.42 8.63
C ILE A 96 19.19 -12.56 7.65
N GLY A 97 19.59 -11.35 8.07
CA GLY A 97 20.42 -10.45 7.27
C GLY A 97 19.69 -9.82 6.07
N ARG A 98 18.35 -9.73 6.11
CA ARG A 98 17.52 -9.13 5.06
C ARG A 98 16.58 -8.08 5.66
N PRO A 99 17.12 -6.99 6.23
CA PRO A 99 16.30 -5.96 6.86
C PRO A 99 15.35 -5.33 5.84
N LEU A 100 14.08 -5.23 6.22
CA LEU A 100 13.08 -4.55 5.40
C LEU A 100 13.04 -3.04 5.65
N PRO A 101 12.63 -2.23 4.66
CA PRO A 101 12.32 -0.83 4.89
C PRO A 101 11.25 -0.71 5.97
N PHE A 102 11.46 0.20 6.93
CA PHE A 102 10.59 0.36 8.10
C PHE A 102 9.11 0.55 7.72
N VAL A 103 8.81 1.41 6.75
CA VAL A 103 7.43 1.63 6.29
C VAL A 103 6.89 0.39 5.57
N GLY A 104 7.70 -0.26 4.74
CA GLY A 104 7.31 -1.51 4.07
C GLY A 104 6.94 -2.61 5.05
N SER A 105 7.70 -2.75 6.15
CA SER A 105 7.38 -3.71 7.20
C SER A 105 6.15 -3.33 8.03
N GLN A 106 5.82 -2.03 8.17
CA GLN A 106 4.53 -1.61 8.74
C GLN A 106 3.36 -2.04 7.84
N ILE A 107 3.48 -1.83 6.53
CA ILE A 107 2.44 -2.21 5.55
C ILE A 107 2.22 -3.73 5.58
N ALA A 108 3.31 -4.51 5.58
CA ALA A 108 3.24 -5.98 5.71
C ALA A 108 2.57 -6.42 7.01
N ALA A 109 2.89 -5.80 8.14
CA ALA A 109 2.26 -6.12 9.43
C ALA A 109 0.74 -5.86 9.40
N ILE A 110 0.31 -4.76 8.78
CA ILE A 110 -1.13 -4.44 8.66
C ILE A 110 -1.83 -5.46 7.76
N ALA A 111 -1.20 -5.87 6.66
CA ALA A 111 -1.74 -6.92 5.81
C ALA A 111 -1.93 -8.24 6.58
N LEU A 112 -0.91 -8.69 7.33
CA LEU A 112 -0.99 -9.92 8.13
C LEU A 112 -2.06 -9.86 9.22
N VAL A 113 -2.14 -8.77 9.99
CA VAL A 113 -3.12 -8.61 11.08
C VAL A 113 -4.56 -8.71 10.56
N ASN A 114 -4.79 -8.26 9.33
CA ASN A 114 -6.13 -8.19 8.75
C ASN A 114 -6.40 -9.33 7.74
N ASP A 115 -5.51 -10.32 7.62
CA ASP A 115 -5.62 -11.43 6.67
C ASP A 115 -5.83 -10.96 5.22
N LEU A 116 -5.02 -9.97 4.80
CA LEU A 116 -5.13 -9.33 3.48
C LEU A 116 -3.93 -9.69 2.59
N ILE A 117 -4.20 -9.73 1.29
CA ILE A 117 -3.17 -9.85 0.25
C ILE A 117 -2.51 -8.49 0.05
N LEU A 118 -1.19 -8.41 0.27
CA LEU A 118 -0.42 -7.21 -0.02
C LEU A 118 -0.19 -7.06 -1.52
N VAL A 119 -0.68 -5.97 -2.10
CA VAL A 119 -0.47 -5.68 -3.52
C VAL A 119 0.67 -4.67 -3.65
N THR A 120 1.79 -5.08 -4.24
CA THR A 120 2.97 -4.23 -4.39
C THR A 120 3.82 -4.62 -5.59
N ARG A 121 4.51 -3.64 -6.18
CA ARG A 121 5.57 -3.88 -7.16
C ARG A 121 6.81 -4.54 -6.54
N ASN A 122 7.06 -4.34 -5.24
CA ASN A 122 8.30 -4.71 -4.56
C ASN A 122 8.22 -6.09 -3.90
N THR A 123 7.65 -7.09 -4.59
CA THR A 123 7.34 -8.40 -3.99
C THR A 123 8.54 -9.16 -3.44
N LYS A 124 9.75 -8.91 -3.98
CA LYS A 124 10.99 -9.56 -3.53
C LYS A 124 11.30 -9.27 -2.08
N ASP A 125 10.98 -8.07 -1.61
CA ASP A 125 11.26 -7.63 -0.24
C ASP A 125 10.47 -8.49 0.76
N PHE A 126 9.26 -8.92 0.39
CA PHE A 126 8.34 -9.65 1.26
C PHE A 126 8.45 -11.17 1.15
N SER A 127 9.28 -11.69 0.23
CA SER A 127 9.43 -13.12 -0.04
C SER A 127 9.91 -13.96 1.15
N ILE A 128 10.42 -13.32 2.20
CA ILE A 128 10.87 -13.97 3.42
C ILE A 128 9.73 -14.37 4.36
N PHE A 129 8.55 -13.76 4.22
CA PHE A 129 7.40 -14.03 5.07
C PHE A 129 6.47 -15.04 4.40
N LYS A 130 6.34 -16.22 5.00
CA LYS A 130 5.53 -17.31 4.43
C LYS A 130 4.03 -17.10 4.60
N ASP A 131 3.65 -16.40 5.66
CA ASP A 131 2.25 -16.18 6.03
C ASP A 131 1.68 -14.91 5.36
N LEU A 132 2.50 -14.18 4.59
CA LEU A 132 2.09 -12.99 3.86
C LEU A 132 1.87 -13.33 2.38
N GLU A 133 0.62 -13.29 1.95
CA GLU A 133 0.29 -13.34 0.52
C GLU A 133 0.62 -12.00 -0.16
N VAL A 134 1.32 -12.07 -1.29
CA VAL A 134 1.75 -10.89 -2.04
C VAL A 134 1.44 -11.03 -3.52
N GLU A 135 0.73 -10.04 -4.08
CA GLU A 135 0.43 -9.96 -5.51
C GLU A 135 1.17 -8.80 -6.18
N ASN A 136 1.64 -9.01 -7.42
CA ASN A 136 2.18 -7.97 -8.28
C ASN A 136 1.27 -7.73 -9.48
N TRP A 137 0.45 -6.68 -9.44
CA TRP A 137 -0.46 -6.33 -10.53
C TRP A 137 0.24 -5.67 -11.74
N PHE A 138 1.56 -5.48 -11.71
CA PHE A 138 2.32 -5.04 -12.88
C PHE A 138 2.68 -6.18 -13.83
N LEU A 139 2.50 -7.42 -13.39
CA LEU A 139 2.70 -8.61 -14.22
C LEU A 139 1.38 -8.94 -14.94
N GLU A 140 1.49 -9.47 -16.15
CA GLU A 140 0.35 -9.98 -16.95
C GLU A 140 -0.06 -11.39 -16.48
#